data_AF-A0A3N7JWG3-F1
#
_entry.id   AF-A0A3N7JWG3-F1
#
_cell.length_a   1.000
_cell.length_b   1.000
_cell.length_c   1.000
_cell.angle_alpha   90.00
_cell.angle_beta   90.00
_cell.angle_gamma   90.00
#
_symmetry.space_group_name_H-M   'P 1'
#
loop_
_entity.id
_entity.type
_entity.pdbx_description
1 polymer ?
#
loop_
_entity_poly.entity_id
_entity_poly.type
_entity_poly.pdbx_seq_one_letter_code
_entity_poly.pdbx_strand_id
1 'polypeptide(L)'
;MLARAKAAAGGDRWNTVRGLRMAGTIAAGGLSGPYEQWVCMRTGRFLTRYTLGPAPVLRGFDGQVAWQCGAGGEVAVQDSAAARQMAVTESFLLARGYWLAPHECSACAPSGEGIAGHELVQVHTTNGLPVQLWFDRAGSRLARTLQDVHGLEMAKRYEDHRDVGGLGIPFRIVTGTGDARRDVVVQLSIVELDPAWPEDSFDVPRQSIDDVAFIDGGSECSVPFEVAHNHVYLRVTLGGQDFQFLLDTGGVNLLTPETAARAGLQIEGALEARGPGEASVDAGFVRVDEFCIGDRLTMKHQLMRVLPLSGLEQADGHQCDGLLGHELFKRLVVTIDHAERRVTLTRPDAFHPPAHAHRLPLTFYAHIPTVNAMLDELPGQFWVDTGNRNALTLWRPFVQAHGLDDRYGAGDETVIGWGVGGAVRGRIACAGRLDLGGLIVEEPLLTLPSADSGPTATQGVAGNIGGDILRRYSCSFDYSRRTMHLASIELRTSSLPS
;
A
#
# COMPACT_ATOMS: atom_id res chain seq x y z
N MET A 1 32.94 10.75 -10.58
CA MET A 1 31.81 11.56 -10.09
C MET A 1 31.44 11.25 -8.64
N LEU A 2 30.86 10.07 -8.32
CA LEU A 2 30.42 9.74 -6.94
C LEU A 2 31.50 9.91 -5.86
N ALA A 3 32.76 9.59 -6.17
CA ALA A 3 33.90 9.82 -5.27
C ALA A 3 34.13 11.32 -4.95
N ARG A 4 33.96 12.21 -5.93
CA ARG A 4 34.04 13.67 -5.75
C ARG A 4 32.87 14.17 -4.88
N ALA A 5 31.66 13.67 -5.14
CA ALA A 5 30.49 14.00 -4.34
C ALA A 5 30.65 13.54 -2.88
N LYS A 6 31.21 12.35 -2.65
CA LYS A 6 31.54 11.86 -1.31
C LYS A 6 32.55 12.80 -0.63
N ALA A 7 33.64 13.15 -1.32
CA ALA A 7 34.67 14.04 -0.78
C ALA A 7 34.09 15.40 -0.34
N ALA A 8 33.22 15.99 -1.17
CA ALA A 8 32.58 17.26 -0.87
C ALA A 8 31.54 17.20 0.27
N ALA A 9 30.92 16.03 0.48
CA ALA A 9 29.94 15.82 1.54
C ALA A 9 30.55 15.40 2.89
N GLY A 10 31.89 15.35 3.03
CA GLY A 10 32.59 14.94 4.26
C GLY A 10 33.63 13.83 4.08
N GLY A 11 33.73 13.25 2.88
CA GLY A 11 34.77 12.30 2.50
C GLY A 11 34.80 11.06 3.39
N ASP A 12 35.98 10.74 3.93
CA ASP A 12 36.19 9.56 4.75
C ASP A 12 35.49 9.60 6.10
N ARG A 13 35.01 10.77 6.54
CA ARG A 13 34.20 10.88 7.76
C ARG A 13 32.92 10.04 7.65
N TRP A 14 32.33 9.91 6.46
CA TRP A 14 31.19 9.02 6.24
C TRP A 14 31.49 7.54 6.54
N ASN A 15 32.75 7.10 6.39
CA ASN A 15 33.13 5.70 6.66
C ASN A 15 33.15 5.36 8.16
N THR A 16 33.19 6.38 9.03
CA THR A 16 33.30 6.18 10.49
C THR A 16 31.97 6.32 11.22
N VAL A 17 30.97 6.94 10.59
CA VAL A 17 29.60 7.04 11.12
C VAL A 17 28.91 5.69 11.05
N ARG A 18 28.35 5.26 12.18
CA ARG A 18 27.60 4.03 12.37
C ARG A 18 26.10 4.29 12.44
N GLY A 19 25.69 5.45 12.94
CA GLY A 19 24.28 5.81 13.09
C GLY A 19 23.97 7.26 12.84
N LEU A 20 22.75 7.50 12.37
CA LEU A 20 22.15 8.82 12.26
C LEU A 20 20.81 8.83 12.97
N ARG A 21 20.57 9.84 13.79
CA ARG A 21 19.23 10.25 14.20
C ARG A 21 18.95 11.64 13.63
N MET A 22 17.80 11.78 13.01
CA MET A 22 17.32 13.03 12.42
C MET A 22 15.95 13.32 13.02
N ALA A 23 15.75 14.52 13.55
CA ALA A 23 14.47 14.93 14.13
C ALA A 23 14.09 16.36 13.69
N GLY A 24 12.79 16.63 13.65
CA GLY A 24 12.25 17.90 13.21
C GLY A 24 10.74 17.83 13.01
N THR A 25 10.25 18.44 11.93
CA THR A 25 8.84 18.45 11.56
C THR A 25 8.61 17.86 10.17
N ILE A 26 7.42 17.32 9.97
CA ILE A 26 6.87 16.96 8.66
C ILE A 26 5.62 17.80 8.41
N ALA A 27 5.39 18.21 7.17
CA ALA A 27 4.20 18.93 6.76
C ALA A 27 3.75 18.52 5.35
N ALA A 28 2.44 18.39 5.15
CA ALA A 28 1.81 18.11 3.86
C ALA A 28 0.30 18.37 3.95
N GLY A 29 -0.33 18.86 2.88
CA GLY A 29 -1.79 18.96 2.79
C GLY A 29 -2.46 19.75 3.93
N GLY A 30 -1.82 20.83 4.39
CA GLY A 30 -2.28 21.64 5.53
C GLY A 30 -2.03 21.01 6.92
N LEU A 31 -1.53 19.79 6.98
CA LEU A 31 -1.17 19.09 8.21
C LEU A 31 0.32 19.27 8.52
N SER A 32 0.66 19.23 9.82
CA SER A 32 2.05 19.17 10.27
C SER A 32 2.17 18.40 11.57
N GLY A 33 3.38 17.98 11.91
CA GLY A 33 3.68 17.38 13.20
C GLY A 33 5.14 16.94 13.34
N PRO A 34 5.49 16.29 14.45
CA PRO A 34 6.85 15.85 14.73
C PRO A 34 7.30 14.78 13.75
N TYR A 35 8.60 14.78 13.44
CA TYR A 35 9.28 13.78 12.61
C TYR A 35 10.55 13.32 13.30
N GLU A 36 10.80 12.02 13.26
CA GLU A 36 12.05 11.40 13.70
C GLU A 36 12.41 10.22 12.78
N GLN A 37 13.70 10.10 12.44
CA GLN A 37 14.24 8.99 11.68
C GLN A 37 15.59 8.53 12.25
N TRP A 38 15.74 7.22 12.37
CA TRP A 38 16.95 6.55 12.79
C TRP A 38 17.45 5.67 11.64
N VAL A 39 18.75 5.72 11.35
CA VAL A 39 19.38 4.91 10.30
C VAL A 39 20.66 4.28 10.81
N CYS A 40 20.77 2.96 10.68
CA CYS A 40 22.03 2.24 10.85
C CYS A 40 22.82 2.26 9.54
N MET A 41 23.89 3.05 9.50
CA MET A 41 24.68 3.29 8.29
C MET A 41 25.39 2.04 7.76
N ARG A 42 25.62 1.04 8.62
CA ARG A 42 26.31 -0.20 8.25
C ARG A 42 25.37 -1.24 7.66
N THR A 43 24.16 -1.35 8.21
CA THR A 43 23.22 -2.44 7.86
C THR A 43 22.03 -1.95 7.05
N GLY A 44 21.89 -0.63 6.87
CA GLY A 44 20.74 -0.01 6.21
C GLY A 44 19.40 -0.16 6.94
N ARG A 45 19.42 -0.67 8.18
CA ARG A 45 18.22 -0.74 9.03
C ARG A 45 17.76 0.67 9.37
N PHE A 46 16.46 0.90 9.38
CA PHE A 46 15.92 2.22 9.71
C PHE A 46 14.59 2.14 10.41
N LEU A 47 14.29 3.22 11.14
CA LEU A 47 13.01 3.49 11.77
C LEU A 47 12.63 4.91 11.42
N THR A 48 11.38 5.13 11.04
CA THR A 48 10.80 6.46 10.86
C THR A 48 9.52 6.54 11.66
N ARG A 49 9.42 7.56 12.51
CA ARG A 49 8.24 7.90 13.30
C ARG A 49 7.86 9.33 12.98
N TYR A 50 6.61 9.57 12.60
CA TYR A 50 6.09 10.91 12.50
C TYR A 50 4.59 10.95 12.77
N THR A 51 4.08 12.16 13.01
CA THR A 51 2.64 12.40 13.07
C THR A 51 2.32 13.48 12.04
N LEU A 52 1.36 13.20 11.16
CA LEU A 52 0.87 14.17 10.19
C LEU A 52 -0.61 14.44 10.50
N GLY A 53 -0.88 15.54 11.21
CA GLY A 53 -2.22 15.81 11.73
C GLY A 53 -2.68 14.71 12.70
N PRO A 54 -3.86 14.10 12.49
CA PRO A 54 -4.34 13.01 13.35
C PRO A 54 -3.72 11.64 13.02
N ALA A 55 -2.86 11.53 12.00
CA ALA A 55 -2.31 10.26 11.54
C ALA A 55 -0.88 10.03 12.06
N PRO A 56 -0.69 9.32 13.20
CA PRO A 56 0.62 8.81 13.56
C PRO A 56 1.03 7.71 12.58
N VAL A 57 2.31 7.71 12.20
CA VAL A 57 2.93 6.70 11.36
C VAL A 57 4.22 6.24 12.02
N LEU A 58 4.36 4.93 12.13
CA LEU A 58 5.60 4.28 12.52
C LEU A 58 5.93 3.25 11.45
N ARG A 59 7.13 3.28 10.90
CA ARG A 59 7.57 2.31 9.90
C ARG A 59 9.05 2.05 10.01
N GLY A 60 9.52 0.90 9.56
CA GLY A 60 10.92 0.57 9.59
C GLY A 60 11.31 -0.55 8.65
N PHE A 61 12.59 -0.86 8.69
CA PHE A 61 13.22 -1.98 8.00
C PHE A 61 14.22 -2.63 8.94
N ASP A 62 13.98 -3.90 9.25
CA ASP A 62 14.80 -4.69 10.19
C ASP A 62 16.05 -5.29 9.55
N GLY A 63 16.26 -5.05 8.25
CA GLY A 63 17.36 -5.63 7.46
C GLY A 63 16.91 -6.79 6.57
N GLN A 64 15.70 -7.30 6.76
CA GLN A 64 15.11 -8.39 5.97
C GLN A 64 13.76 -7.98 5.37
N VAL A 65 12.88 -7.39 6.18
CA VAL A 65 11.53 -6.97 5.77
C VAL A 65 11.25 -5.55 6.22
N ALA A 66 10.53 -4.81 5.38
CA ALA A 66 9.96 -3.55 5.81
C ALA A 66 8.67 -3.82 6.58
N TRP A 67 8.29 -2.89 7.44
CA TRP A 67 7.09 -2.99 8.25
C TRP A 67 6.51 -1.60 8.52
N GLN A 68 5.22 -1.55 8.76
CA GLN A 68 4.50 -0.34 9.13
C GLN A 68 3.53 -0.64 10.26
N CYS A 69 3.38 0.30 11.19
CA CYS A 69 2.37 0.30 12.22
C CYS A 69 1.35 1.42 11.94
N GLY A 70 0.07 1.06 11.88
CA GLY A 70 -1.05 1.97 11.72
C GLY A 70 -1.38 2.72 13.01
N ALA A 71 -2.33 3.65 12.92
CA ALA A 71 -2.72 4.49 14.07
C ALA A 71 -3.41 3.71 15.18
N GLY A 72 -4.05 2.57 14.86
CA GLY A 72 -4.70 1.68 15.83
C GLY A 72 -3.77 0.60 16.38
N GLY A 73 -2.50 0.56 15.97
CA GLY A 73 -1.53 -0.47 16.38
C GLY A 73 -1.42 -1.66 15.42
N GLU A 74 -2.02 -1.58 14.23
CA GLU A 74 -1.95 -2.57 13.16
C GLU A 74 -0.53 -2.71 12.63
N VAL A 75 0.07 -3.90 12.74
CA VAL A 75 1.43 -4.14 12.24
C VAL A 75 1.39 -4.89 10.92
N ALA A 76 1.71 -4.20 9.82
CA ALA A 76 1.79 -4.77 8.49
C ALA A 76 3.25 -4.99 8.07
N VAL A 77 3.63 -6.27 7.90
CA VAL A 77 4.91 -6.66 7.28
C VAL A 77 4.79 -6.54 5.77
N GLN A 78 5.84 -6.03 5.13
CA GLN A 78 5.90 -5.66 3.72
C GLN A 78 6.76 -6.67 2.96
N ASP A 79 6.18 -7.81 2.58
CA ASP A 79 6.89 -8.99 2.09
C ASP A 79 6.45 -9.48 0.70
N SER A 80 5.71 -8.67 -0.07
CA SER A 80 5.56 -8.91 -1.51
C SER A 80 6.89 -8.64 -2.26
N ALA A 81 6.98 -9.07 -3.51
CA ALA A 81 8.19 -8.84 -4.32
C ALA A 81 8.44 -7.34 -4.54
N ALA A 82 7.40 -6.60 -4.93
CA ALA A 82 7.46 -5.16 -5.10
C ALA A 82 7.81 -4.42 -3.79
N ALA A 83 7.24 -4.85 -2.66
CA ALA A 83 7.54 -4.26 -1.35
C ALA A 83 9.00 -4.46 -0.94
N ARG A 84 9.57 -5.65 -1.19
CA ARG A 84 11.00 -5.92 -0.95
C ARG A 84 11.89 -5.02 -1.81
N GLN A 85 11.56 -4.84 -3.09
CA GLN A 85 12.35 -3.98 -3.98
C GLN A 85 12.37 -2.53 -3.48
N MET A 86 11.23 -2.01 -3.03
CA MET A 86 11.14 -0.67 -2.44
C MET A 86 11.94 -0.56 -1.14
N ALA A 87 11.83 -1.54 -0.25
CA ALA A 87 12.55 -1.56 1.02
C ALA A 87 14.08 -1.56 0.82
N VAL A 88 14.59 -2.39 -0.10
CA VAL A 88 16.01 -2.44 -0.45
C VAL A 88 16.48 -1.10 -1.01
N THR A 89 15.71 -0.49 -1.93
CA THR A 89 16.05 0.82 -2.49
C THR A 89 16.03 1.94 -1.44
N GLU A 90 15.02 2.00 -0.57
CA GLU A 90 14.96 3.00 0.51
C GLU A 90 16.11 2.82 1.50
N SER A 91 16.39 1.58 1.91
CA SER A 91 17.52 1.24 2.77
C SER A 91 18.85 1.69 2.17
N PHE A 92 19.10 1.39 0.90
CA PHE A 92 20.30 1.80 0.18
C PHE A 92 20.46 3.32 0.13
N LEU A 93 19.37 4.06 -0.17
CA LEU A 93 19.42 5.52 -0.22
C LEU A 93 19.66 6.14 1.16
N LEU A 94 18.95 5.68 2.19
CA LEU A 94 19.09 6.15 3.55
C LEU A 94 20.48 5.83 4.13
N ALA A 95 21.05 4.68 3.81
CA ALA A 95 22.41 4.32 4.23
C ALA A 95 23.51 5.00 3.40
N ARG A 96 23.17 5.84 2.41
CA ARG A 96 24.11 6.38 1.42
C ARG A 96 24.96 5.27 0.76
N GLY A 97 24.30 4.16 0.41
CA GLY A 97 24.93 2.98 -0.21
C GLY A 97 25.68 3.31 -1.52
N TYR A 98 25.23 4.33 -2.25
CA TYR A 98 25.93 4.85 -3.45
C TYR A 98 27.35 5.38 -3.15
N TRP A 99 27.71 5.60 -1.88
CA TRP A 99 29.07 5.90 -1.44
C TRP A 99 29.70 4.80 -0.59
N LEU A 100 28.91 4.11 0.23
CA LEU A 100 29.39 3.23 1.29
C LEU A 100 29.31 1.74 0.92
N ALA A 101 28.40 1.37 0.02
CA ALA A 101 28.19 0.01 -0.43
C ALA A 101 28.01 -0.06 -1.96
N PRO A 102 28.96 0.47 -2.77
CA PRO A 102 28.81 0.51 -4.22
C PRO A 102 28.74 -0.89 -4.86
N HIS A 103 29.15 -1.94 -4.15
CA HIS A 103 29.05 -3.33 -4.57
C HIS A 103 27.60 -3.85 -4.56
N GLU A 104 26.68 -3.18 -3.86
CA GLU A 104 25.25 -3.49 -3.88
C GLU A 104 24.56 -2.93 -5.15
N CYS A 105 25.25 -2.08 -5.93
CA CYS A 105 24.75 -1.60 -7.21
C CYS A 105 25.02 -2.61 -8.33
N SER A 106 23.97 -3.03 -9.02
CA SER A 106 24.07 -3.85 -10.24
C SER A 106 24.45 -3.01 -11.46
N ALA A 107 24.11 -1.71 -11.46
CA ALA A 107 24.58 -0.74 -12.44
C ALA A 107 24.69 0.67 -11.85
N CYS A 108 25.80 1.33 -12.16
CA CYS A 108 26.05 2.75 -11.87
C CYS A 108 26.64 3.40 -13.12
N ALA A 109 25.80 4.03 -13.93
CA ALA A 109 26.23 4.68 -15.17
C ALA A 109 26.01 6.20 -15.08
N PRO A 110 27.03 7.03 -15.40
CA PRO A 110 26.79 8.43 -15.71
C PRO A 110 25.90 8.48 -16.95
N SER A 111 24.75 9.14 -16.88
CA SER A 111 23.90 9.32 -18.06
C SER A 111 23.80 10.82 -18.39
N GLY A 112 24.74 11.31 -19.19
CA GLY A 112 24.70 12.64 -19.81
C GLY A 112 24.79 13.87 -18.89
N GLU A 113 24.83 15.05 -19.50
CA GLU A 113 24.54 16.32 -18.81
C GLU A 113 23.04 16.33 -18.46
N GLY A 114 22.70 16.40 -17.17
CA GLY A 114 21.33 16.60 -16.76
C GLY A 114 20.80 17.97 -17.22
N ILE A 115 19.53 18.27 -16.92
CA ILE A 115 18.95 19.62 -17.03
C ILE A 115 19.96 20.65 -16.48
N ALA A 116 20.28 21.68 -17.29
CA ALA A 116 21.36 22.64 -17.11
C ALA A 116 21.83 22.83 -15.65
N GLY A 117 23.03 22.33 -15.34
CA GLY A 117 23.69 22.52 -14.04
C GLY A 117 23.66 21.35 -13.07
N HIS A 118 23.31 20.13 -13.52
CA HIS A 118 23.40 18.92 -12.70
C HIS A 118 24.12 17.78 -13.42
N GLU A 119 24.83 16.96 -12.65
CA GLU A 119 25.36 15.68 -13.10
C GLU A 119 24.44 14.54 -12.62
N LEU A 120 24.17 13.58 -13.50
CA LEU A 120 23.22 12.48 -13.27
C LEU A 120 23.95 11.13 -13.16
N VAL A 121 23.63 10.37 -12.13
CA VAL A 121 23.99 8.95 -11.99
C VAL A 121 22.72 8.11 -11.94
N GLN A 122 22.59 7.18 -12.88
CA GLN A 122 21.60 6.12 -12.81
C GLN A 122 22.12 5.03 -11.87
N VAL A 123 21.37 4.71 -10.83
CA VAL A 123 21.69 3.66 -9.86
C VAL A 123 20.62 2.59 -9.91
N HIS A 124 21.05 1.35 -10.12
CA HIS A 124 20.22 0.18 -9.98
C HIS A 124 20.78 -0.63 -8.83
N THR A 125 20.02 -0.74 -7.74
CA THR A 125 20.39 -1.58 -6.61
C THR A 125 20.09 -3.04 -6.93
N THR A 126 20.93 -3.95 -6.45
CA THR A 126 20.70 -5.39 -6.58
C THR A 126 19.39 -5.72 -5.85
N ASN A 127 18.42 -6.32 -6.56
CA ASN A 127 17.07 -6.61 -6.06
C ASN A 127 16.24 -5.38 -5.62
N GLY A 128 16.60 -4.17 -6.05
CA GLY A 128 15.77 -2.99 -5.86
C GLY A 128 15.33 -2.34 -7.17
N LEU A 129 14.74 -1.16 -7.05
CA LEU A 129 14.24 -0.34 -8.14
C LEU A 129 15.31 0.63 -8.68
N PRO A 130 15.24 1.01 -9.96
CA PRO A 130 16.10 2.05 -10.52
C PRO A 130 15.83 3.41 -9.87
N VAL A 131 16.91 4.15 -9.61
CA VAL A 131 16.87 5.51 -9.04
C VAL A 131 17.87 6.40 -9.74
N GLN A 132 17.44 7.60 -10.07
CA GLN A 132 18.31 8.66 -10.57
C GLN A 132 18.84 9.49 -9.40
N LEU A 133 20.15 9.68 -9.32
CA LEU A 133 20.80 10.59 -8.38
C LEU A 133 21.31 11.82 -9.14
N TRP A 134 20.80 12.98 -8.77
CA TRP A 134 21.13 14.27 -9.38
C TRP A 134 22.01 15.06 -8.42
N PHE A 135 23.25 15.31 -8.81
CA PHE A 135 24.20 16.11 -8.05
C PHE A 135 24.35 17.51 -8.67
N ASP A 136 24.62 18.52 -7.84
CA ASP A 136 24.86 19.89 -8.34
C ASP A 136 26.05 19.97 -9.32
N ARG A 137 26.18 21.06 -10.10
CA ARG A 137 27.20 21.24 -11.15
C ARG A 137 28.65 21.11 -10.65
N ALA A 138 28.89 21.43 -9.38
CA ALA A 138 30.20 21.23 -8.75
C ALA A 138 30.48 19.75 -8.43
N GLY A 139 29.48 18.88 -8.60
CA GLY A 139 29.48 17.46 -8.24
C GLY A 139 29.67 17.28 -6.74
N SER A 140 29.18 18.22 -5.94
CA SER A 140 29.54 18.40 -4.54
C SER A 140 28.43 17.97 -3.57
N ARG A 141 27.16 18.05 -3.98
CA ARG A 141 26.01 17.72 -3.13
C ARG A 141 24.95 16.97 -3.93
N LEU A 142 24.30 16.00 -3.29
CA LEU A 142 23.11 15.36 -3.84
C LEU A 142 21.97 16.37 -3.76
N ALA A 143 21.50 16.84 -4.91
CA ALA A 143 20.44 17.84 -5.00
C ALA A 143 19.05 17.18 -5.05
N ARG A 144 18.93 16.05 -5.74
CA ARG A 144 17.66 15.36 -5.93
C ARG A 144 17.84 13.86 -6.17
N THR A 145 16.87 13.05 -5.75
CA THR A 145 16.63 11.72 -6.33
C THR A 145 15.34 11.71 -7.14
N LEU A 146 15.28 10.87 -8.18
CA LEU A 146 14.06 10.59 -8.94
C LEU A 146 13.84 9.09 -9.02
N GLN A 147 12.63 8.65 -8.73
CA GLN A 147 12.23 7.25 -8.76
C GLN A 147 10.82 7.13 -9.35
N ASP A 148 10.59 6.14 -10.20
CA ASP A 148 9.23 5.76 -10.58
C ASP A 148 8.56 5.05 -9.41
N VAL A 149 7.44 5.60 -8.96
CA VAL A 149 6.59 5.02 -7.94
C VAL A 149 5.17 5.04 -8.49
N HIS A 150 4.61 3.87 -8.79
CA HIS A 150 3.27 3.74 -9.37
C HIS A 150 3.11 4.47 -10.72
N GLY A 151 4.13 4.44 -11.58
CA GLY A 151 4.12 5.15 -12.86
C GLY A 151 4.22 6.67 -12.74
N LEU A 152 4.51 7.17 -11.53
CA LEU A 152 4.72 8.59 -11.26
C LEU A 152 6.18 8.83 -10.89
N GLU A 153 6.77 9.84 -11.51
CA GLU A 153 8.09 10.31 -11.14
C GLU A 153 8.07 11.03 -9.78
N MET A 154 8.49 10.33 -8.74
CA MET A 154 8.62 10.87 -7.39
C MET A 154 10.00 11.51 -7.20
N ALA A 155 10.03 12.83 -7.02
CA ALA A 155 11.26 13.57 -6.75
C ALA A 155 11.43 13.81 -5.25
N LYS A 156 12.59 13.47 -4.70
CA LYS A 156 13.04 13.97 -3.39
C LYS A 156 14.12 15.02 -3.62
N ARG A 157 13.91 16.24 -3.16
CA ARG A 157 14.85 17.36 -3.23
C ARG A 157 15.50 17.56 -1.87
N TYR A 158 16.81 17.77 -1.87
CA TYR A 158 17.63 17.92 -0.68
C TYR A 158 18.17 19.35 -0.61
N GLU A 159 17.70 20.10 0.36
CA GLU A 159 17.89 21.54 0.51
C GLU A 159 18.50 21.86 1.90
N ASP A 160 18.97 23.10 2.08
CA ASP A 160 19.54 23.57 3.35
C ASP A 160 20.63 22.64 3.91
N HIS A 161 21.67 22.41 3.12
CA HIS A 161 22.79 21.56 3.55
C HIS A 161 23.63 22.27 4.60
N ARG A 162 23.78 21.64 5.78
CA ARG A 162 24.56 22.15 6.91
C ARG A 162 25.67 21.17 7.26
N ASP A 163 26.73 21.69 7.88
CA ASP A 163 27.77 20.85 8.48
C ASP A 163 27.28 20.28 9.81
N VAL A 164 27.38 18.97 9.96
CA VAL A 164 27.14 18.26 11.22
C VAL A 164 28.33 17.33 11.43
N GLY A 165 29.27 17.73 12.30
CA GLY A 165 30.44 16.93 12.62
C GLY A 165 31.32 16.61 11.41
N GLY A 166 31.47 17.56 10.47
CA GLY A 166 32.23 17.40 9.24
C GLY A 166 31.48 16.74 8.08
N LEU A 167 30.16 16.59 8.18
CA LEU A 167 29.30 15.98 7.18
C LEU A 167 28.30 16.98 6.63
N GLY A 168 28.18 17.07 5.30
CA GLY A 168 27.14 17.85 4.64
C GLY A 168 25.80 17.10 4.67
N ILE A 169 24.86 17.56 5.50
CA ILE A 169 23.55 16.93 5.69
C ILE A 169 22.44 17.91 5.30
N PRO A 170 21.44 17.52 4.49
CA PRO A 170 20.30 18.37 4.16
C PRO A 170 19.35 18.50 5.36
N PHE A 171 19.02 19.73 5.74
CA PHE A 171 18.05 20.02 6.81
C PHE A 171 16.63 20.23 6.28
N ARG A 172 16.45 20.28 4.96
CA ARG A 172 15.14 20.38 4.33
C ARG A 172 15.03 19.35 3.21
N ILE A 173 14.02 18.48 3.30
CA ILE A 173 13.78 17.43 2.32
C ILE A 173 12.37 17.61 1.80
N VAL A 174 12.23 17.77 0.49
CA VAL A 174 10.92 17.98 -0.15
C VAL A 174 10.64 16.82 -1.09
N THR A 175 9.54 16.11 -0.86
CA THR A 175 9.12 14.95 -1.66
C THR A 175 7.83 15.28 -2.40
N GLY A 176 7.79 15.06 -3.72
CA GLY A 176 6.56 15.28 -4.49
C GLY A 176 6.73 14.98 -5.98
N THR A 177 5.63 15.16 -6.72
CA THR A 177 5.50 14.89 -8.16
C THR A 177 5.67 16.14 -9.03
N GLY A 178 5.99 17.29 -8.42
CA GLY A 178 6.22 18.57 -9.11
C GLY A 178 5.19 19.66 -8.81
N ASP A 179 4.05 19.34 -8.17
CA ASP A 179 3.12 20.35 -7.66
C ASP A 179 3.47 20.70 -6.21
N ALA A 180 3.99 21.91 -5.99
CA ALA A 180 4.41 22.38 -4.68
C ALA A 180 3.31 22.38 -3.61
N ARG A 181 2.03 22.43 -4.01
CA ARG A 181 0.89 22.37 -3.07
C ARG A 181 0.73 20.98 -2.45
N ARG A 182 1.28 19.97 -3.11
CA ARG A 182 1.17 18.54 -2.76
C ARG A 182 2.46 17.98 -2.18
N ASP A 183 3.49 18.82 -2.08
CA ASP A 183 4.77 18.42 -1.53
C ASP A 183 4.65 17.99 -0.06
N VAL A 184 5.34 16.92 0.27
CA VAL A 184 5.64 16.52 1.64
C VAL A 184 6.99 17.12 2.02
N VAL A 185 7.00 18.00 3.01
CA VAL A 185 8.19 18.72 3.47
C VAL A 185 8.61 18.17 4.84
N VAL A 186 9.82 17.64 4.92
CA VAL A 186 10.50 17.35 6.18
C VAL A 186 11.51 18.46 6.45
N GLN A 187 11.36 19.14 7.58
CA GLN A 187 12.28 20.18 8.05
C GLN A 187 12.96 19.68 9.33
N LEU A 188 14.24 19.34 9.22
CA LEU A 188 15.05 18.91 10.35
C LEU A 188 15.46 20.10 11.21
N SER A 189 15.52 19.85 12.52
CA SER A 189 16.09 20.75 13.51
C SER A 189 17.28 20.13 14.24
N ILE A 190 17.33 18.80 14.30
CA ILE A 190 18.36 18.03 15.00
C ILE A 190 18.90 16.95 14.06
N VAL A 191 20.21 16.82 14.02
CA VAL A 191 20.91 15.66 13.47
C VAL A 191 22.00 15.23 14.44
N GLU A 192 21.93 14.00 14.91
CA GLU A 192 22.90 13.40 15.83
C GLU A 192 23.66 12.28 15.10
N LEU A 193 24.99 12.32 15.21
CA LEU A 193 25.88 11.27 14.70
C LEU A 193 26.15 10.27 15.82
N ASP A 194 26.07 8.99 15.49
CA ASP A 194 26.35 7.88 16.41
C ASP A 194 25.61 7.97 17.76
N PRO A 195 24.29 8.25 17.75
CA PRO A 195 23.51 8.30 18.99
C PRO A 195 23.43 6.90 19.63
N ALA A 196 23.13 6.86 20.92
CA ALA A 196 22.74 5.61 21.57
C ALA A 196 21.45 5.10 20.90
N TRP A 197 21.43 3.82 20.51
CA TRP A 197 20.28 3.22 19.86
C TRP A 197 19.12 3.07 20.85
N PRO A 198 17.87 3.29 20.43
CA PRO A 198 16.73 2.76 21.17
C PRO A 198 16.74 1.22 21.05
N GLU A 199 16.57 0.50 22.16
CA GLU A 199 16.46 -0.98 22.14
C GLU A 199 15.31 -1.44 21.21
N ASP A 200 15.50 -2.53 20.47
CA ASP A 200 14.54 -3.16 19.54
C ASP A 200 13.92 -2.23 18.47
N SER A 201 14.52 -1.07 18.21
CA SER A 201 13.87 0.00 17.43
C SER A 201 13.70 -0.25 15.93
N PHE A 202 14.36 -1.26 15.37
CA PHE A 202 14.24 -1.59 13.94
C PHE A 202 13.40 -2.83 13.68
N ASP A 203 13.11 -3.62 14.72
CA ASP A 203 12.45 -4.91 14.58
C ASP A 203 10.95 -4.71 14.35
N VAL A 204 10.31 -5.71 13.74
CA VAL A 204 8.87 -5.70 13.56
C VAL A 204 8.19 -5.65 14.94
N PRO A 205 7.41 -4.61 15.25
CA PRO A 205 6.78 -4.49 16.55
C PRO A 205 5.75 -5.60 16.76
N ARG A 206 5.53 -6.01 18.01
CA ARG A 206 4.42 -6.90 18.34
C ARG A 206 3.11 -6.15 18.17
N GLN A 207 2.17 -6.75 17.46
CA GLN A 207 0.82 -6.23 17.36
C GLN A 207 0.09 -6.45 18.68
N SER A 208 -0.57 -5.39 19.18
CA SER A 208 -1.47 -5.44 20.33
C SER A 208 -2.66 -4.54 20.04
N ILE A 209 -3.79 -5.14 19.65
CA ILE A 209 -5.01 -4.44 19.28
C ILE A 209 -6.15 -5.08 20.07
N ASP A 210 -6.90 -4.25 20.81
CA ASP A 210 -8.06 -4.68 21.60
C ASP A 210 -9.16 -3.61 21.55
N ASP A 211 -9.56 -3.24 20.35
CA ASP A 211 -10.55 -2.20 20.06
C ASP A 211 -11.76 -2.75 19.29
N VAL A 212 -11.97 -4.07 19.37
CA VAL A 212 -13.11 -4.79 18.79
C VAL A 212 -13.88 -5.53 19.88
N ALA A 213 -15.20 -5.38 19.87
CA ALA A 213 -16.09 -6.11 20.77
C ALA A 213 -17.23 -6.78 20.00
N PHE A 214 -17.45 -8.08 20.26
CA PHE A 214 -18.64 -8.79 19.84
C PHE A 214 -19.78 -8.46 20.79
N ILE A 215 -20.93 -8.06 20.27
CA ILE A 215 -22.05 -7.57 21.10
C ILE A 215 -22.61 -8.67 22.02
N ASP A 216 -22.58 -9.92 21.57
CA ASP A 216 -22.99 -11.08 22.36
C ASP A 216 -21.89 -11.59 23.31
N GLY A 217 -20.73 -10.94 23.35
CA GLY A 217 -19.56 -11.34 24.15
C GLY A 217 -18.83 -12.57 23.61
N GLY A 218 -19.19 -13.06 22.42
CA GLY A 218 -18.58 -14.21 21.77
C GLY A 218 -17.20 -13.92 21.17
N SER A 219 -16.71 -14.88 20.39
CA SER A 219 -15.48 -14.77 19.58
C SER A 219 -15.76 -14.76 18.08
N GLU A 220 -17.03 -14.81 17.69
CA GLU A 220 -17.49 -14.85 16.32
C GLU A 220 -18.87 -14.20 16.20
N CYS A 221 -19.12 -13.52 15.08
CA CYS A 221 -20.48 -13.15 14.69
C CYS A 221 -20.66 -13.24 13.17
N SER A 222 -21.91 -13.39 12.73
CA SER A 222 -22.25 -13.44 11.32
C SER A 222 -23.23 -12.32 10.93
N VAL A 223 -22.85 -11.56 9.91
CA VAL A 223 -23.55 -10.37 9.41
C VAL A 223 -24.05 -10.64 7.99
N PRO A 224 -25.35 -10.44 7.69
CA PRO A 224 -25.84 -10.54 6.32
C PRO A 224 -25.29 -9.39 5.46
N PHE A 225 -25.14 -9.62 4.16
CA PHE A 225 -24.68 -8.59 3.23
C PHE A 225 -25.56 -8.46 1.99
N GLU A 226 -25.48 -7.29 1.37
CA GLU A 226 -26.04 -7.02 0.05
C GLU A 226 -24.93 -7.13 -1.02
N VAL A 227 -25.32 -7.49 -2.24
CA VAL A 227 -24.40 -7.61 -3.38
C VAL A 227 -24.88 -6.74 -4.52
N ALA A 228 -23.99 -5.88 -5.01
CA ALA A 228 -24.18 -5.17 -6.28
C ALA A 228 -22.93 -5.35 -7.13
N HIS A 229 -23.09 -5.88 -8.35
CA HIS A 229 -21.97 -6.10 -9.29
C HIS A 229 -20.72 -6.74 -8.64
N ASN A 230 -20.90 -7.85 -7.90
CA ASN A 230 -19.85 -8.57 -7.15
C ASN A 230 -19.26 -7.87 -5.92
N HIS A 231 -19.55 -6.59 -5.69
CA HIS A 231 -19.20 -5.91 -4.45
C HIS A 231 -20.09 -6.36 -3.29
N VAL A 232 -19.50 -6.46 -2.10
CA VAL A 232 -20.16 -6.89 -0.86
C VAL A 232 -20.36 -5.68 0.04
N TYR A 233 -21.62 -5.37 0.35
CA TYR A 233 -22.00 -4.24 1.19
C TYR A 233 -22.52 -4.70 2.55
N LEU A 234 -21.98 -4.10 3.59
CA LEU A 234 -22.39 -4.32 4.98
C LEU A 234 -23.01 -3.04 5.55
N ARG A 235 -24.08 -3.20 6.33
CA ARG A 235 -24.64 -2.11 7.11
C ARG A 235 -23.70 -1.75 8.26
N VAL A 236 -23.39 -0.46 8.36
CA VAL A 236 -22.60 0.13 9.44
C VAL A 236 -23.41 1.22 10.12
N THR A 237 -23.53 1.15 11.44
CA THR A 237 -24.14 2.20 12.25
C THR A 237 -23.06 3.09 12.85
N LEU A 238 -23.09 4.38 12.52
CA LEU A 238 -22.16 5.41 12.97
C LEU A 238 -22.93 6.66 13.36
N GLY A 239 -22.67 7.23 14.54
CA GLY A 239 -23.39 8.42 15.00
C GLY A 239 -24.92 8.23 15.09
N GLY A 240 -25.38 6.99 15.34
CA GLY A 240 -26.81 6.64 15.40
C GLY A 240 -27.51 6.56 14.04
N GLN A 241 -26.77 6.64 12.93
CA GLN A 241 -27.32 6.51 11.57
C GLN A 241 -26.75 5.27 10.89
N ASP A 242 -27.54 4.64 10.03
CA ASP A 242 -27.12 3.52 9.20
C ASP A 242 -26.54 4.01 7.86
N PHE A 243 -25.48 3.33 7.44
CA PHE A 243 -24.72 3.57 6.23
C PHE A 243 -24.35 2.24 5.55
N GLN A 244 -24.09 2.28 4.25
CA GLN A 244 -23.69 1.13 3.45
C GLN A 244 -22.20 1.16 3.16
N PHE A 245 -21.45 0.19 3.66
CA PHE A 245 -20.00 0.13 3.50
C PHE A 245 -19.60 -1.04 2.61
N LEU A 246 -18.76 -0.76 1.61
CA LEU A 246 -18.11 -1.78 0.80
C LEU A 246 -17.02 -2.47 1.62
N LEU A 247 -17.00 -3.80 1.63
CA LEU A 247 -15.93 -4.60 2.23
C LEU A 247 -14.79 -4.77 1.23
N ASP A 248 -13.62 -4.18 1.52
CA ASP A 248 -12.53 -3.99 0.56
C ASP A 248 -11.16 -4.42 1.12
N THR A 249 -10.63 -5.56 0.66
CA THR A 249 -9.28 -6.03 1.02
C THR A 249 -8.14 -5.19 0.42
N GLY A 250 -8.38 -4.46 -0.67
CA GLY A 250 -7.44 -3.52 -1.28
C GLY A 250 -7.44 -2.13 -0.63
N GLY A 251 -8.44 -1.85 0.20
CA GLY A 251 -8.69 -0.57 0.84
C GLY A 251 -8.30 -0.49 2.32
N VAL A 252 -8.58 0.69 2.89
CA VAL A 252 -8.55 0.98 4.34
C VAL A 252 -9.92 1.50 4.76
N ASN A 253 -10.17 1.58 6.05
CA ASN A 253 -11.38 2.20 6.57
C ASN A 253 -11.51 3.65 6.08
N LEU A 254 -12.65 3.93 5.46
CA LEU A 254 -12.86 5.15 4.69
C LEU A 254 -14.30 5.63 4.82
N LEU A 255 -14.49 6.95 4.90
CA LEU A 255 -15.78 7.61 4.74
C LEU A 255 -15.78 8.49 3.49
N THR A 256 -16.95 8.68 2.87
CA THR A 256 -17.14 9.82 1.97
C THR A 256 -17.24 11.13 2.77
N PRO A 257 -16.95 12.30 2.17
CA PRO A 257 -17.18 13.59 2.80
C PRO A 257 -18.62 13.78 3.28
N GLU A 258 -19.60 13.28 2.51
CA GLU A 258 -21.03 13.32 2.82
C GLU A 258 -21.36 12.47 4.06
N THR A 259 -20.80 11.26 4.17
CA THR A 259 -20.94 10.41 5.34
C THR A 259 -20.35 11.06 6.59
N ALA A 260 -19.13 11.61 6.48
CA ALA A 260 -18.48 12.31 7.59
C ALA A 260 -19.32 13.49 8.08
N ALA A 261 -19.88 14.30 7.16
CA ALA A 261 -20.77 15.41 7.49
C ALA A 261 -22.08 14.94 8.17
N ARG A 262 -22.72 13.90 7.64
CA ARG A 262 -23.96 13.30 8.21
C ARG A 262 -23.73 12.73 9.61
N ALA A 263 -22.55 12.17 9.86
CA ALA A 263 -22.13 11.66 11.15
C ALA A 263 -21.64 12.76 12.12
N GLY A 264 -21.59 14.03 11.68
CA GLY A 264 -21.14 15.15 12.50
C GLY A 264 -19.63 15.17 12.77
N LEU A 265 -18.83 14.50 11.93
CA LEU A 265 -17.39 14.38 12.09
C LEU A 265 -16.66 15.56 11.44
N GLN A 266 -15.60 16.04 12.10
CA GLN A 266 -14.75 17.12 11.57
C GLN A 266 -13.59 16.51 10.78
N ILE A 267 -13.52 16.85 9.49
CA ILE A 267 -12.47 16.38 8.58
C ILE A 267 -11.21 17.23 8.78
N GLU A 268 -10.08 16.58 8.99
CA GLU A 268 -8.77 17.22 9.14
C GLU A 268 -7.86 16.94 7.94
N GLY A 269 -7.26 18.00 7.39
CA GLY A 269 -6.26 17.92 6.33
C GLY A 269 -6.81 17.65 4.93
N ALA A 270 -5.95 17.83 3.94
CA ALA A 270 -6.23 17.56 2.53
C ALA A 270 -4.95 17.10 1.82
N LEU A 271 -4.69 15.80 1.84
CA LEU A 271 -3.56 15.16 1.15
C LEU A 271 -3.98 14.69 -0.24
N GLU A 272 -3.06 14.74 -1.20
CA GLU A 272 -3.30 14.10 -2.49
C GLU A 272 -3.45 12.58 -2.30
N ALA A 273 -4.51 12.03 -2.86
CA ALA A 273 -4.74 10.60 -2.97
C ALA A 273 -5.02 10.20 -4.42
N ARG A 274 -4.65 8.97 -4.76
CA ARG A 274 -4.92 8.36 -6.07
C ARG A 274 -5.42 6.94 -5.88
N GLY A 275 -6.32 6.53 -6.76
CA GLY A 275 -6.71 5.13 -6.92
C GLY A 275 -6.66 4.73 -8.39
N PRO A 276 -7.40 3.69 -8.79
CA PRO A 276 -7.41 3.21 -10.17
C PRO A 276 -7.95 4.22 -11.20
N GLY A 277 -8.70 5.25 -10.78
CA GLY A 277 -9.28 6.26 -11.66
C GLY A 277 -8.27 7.30 -12.16
N GLU A 278 -8.66 8.05 -13.19
CA GLU A 278 -7.77 8.97 -13.92
C GLU A 278 -7.30 10.20 -13.11
N ALA A 279 -8.08 10.64 -12.12
CA ALA A 279 -7.81 11.85 -11.34
C ALA A 279 -7.23 11.58 -9.95
N SER A 280 -6.43 12.53 -9.46
CA SER A 280 -6.14 12.65 -8.03
C SER A 280 -7.31 13.30 -7.28
N VAL A 281 -7.54 12.91 -6.04
CA VAL A 281 -8.52 13.52 -5.14
C VAL A 281 -7.87 14.02 -3.86
N ASP A 282 -8.53 14.93 -3.15
CA ASP A 282 -8.13 15.31 -1.80
C ASP A 282 -8.63 14.27 -0.80
N ALA A 283 -7.76 13.89 0.13
CA ALA A 283 -8.05 12.98 1.22
C ALA A 283 -7.78 13.64 2.58
N GLY A 284 -8.81 13.67 3.41
CA GLY A 284 -8.70 14.06 4.82
C GLY A 284 -8.71 12.87 5.75
N PHE A 285 -8.79 13.17 7.05
CA PHE A 285 -8.89 12.17 8.11
C PHE A 285 -10.00 12.55 9.10
N VAL A 286 -10.59 11.55 9.74
CA VAL A 286 -11.48 11.71 10.89
C VAL A 286 -11.13 10.67 11.95
N ARG A 287 -11.31 11.03 13.23
CA ARG A 287 -11.32 10.06 14.32
C ARG A 287 -12.76 9.65 14.61
N VAL A 288 -12.99 8.35 14.64
CA VAL A 288 -14.27 7.72 14.97
C VAL A 288 -14.11 7.01 16.29
N ASP A 289 -14.81 7.48 17.32
CA ASP A 289 -14.75 6.87 18.64
C ASP A 289 -15.31 5.45 18.64
N GLU A 290 -16.42 5.24 17.95
CA GLU A 290 -17.08 3.94 17.84
C GLU A 290 -17.99 3.86 16.60
N PHE A 291 -18.04 2.69 15.99
CA PHE A 291 -19.11 2.30 15.06
C PHE A 291 -19.44 0.82 15.18
N CYS A 292 -20.61 0.43 14.68
CA CYS A 292 -21.10 -0.93 14.73
C CYS A 292 -21.29 -1.52 13.33
N ILE A 293 -20.85 -2.75 13.11
CA ILE A 293 -21.07 -3.51 11.88
C ILE A 293 -22.22 -4.49 12.12
N GLY A 294 -23.32 -4.31 11.39
CA GLY A 294 -24.46 -5.23 11.36
C GLY A 294 -25.18 -5.48 12.69
N ASP A 295 -25.09 -4.57 13.66
CA ASP A 295 -25.53 -4.76 15.06
C ASP A 295 -24.91 -5.99 15.73
N ARG A 296 -23.68 -6.35 15.36
CA ARG A 296 -22.98 -7.52 15.91
C ARG A 296 -21.57 -7.27 16.40
N LEU A 297 -20.87 -6.34 15.76
CA LEU A 297 -19.46 -6.07 16.04
C LEU A 297 -19.23 -4.57 16.21
N THR A 298 -18.64 -4.18 17.32
CA THR A 298 -18.23 -2.81 17.58
C THR A 298 -16.74 -2.64 17.31
N MET A 299 -16.37 -1.58 16.58
CA MET A 299 -14.98 -1.14 16.40
C MET A 299 -14.80 0.24 17.06
N LYS A 300 -13.72 0.43 17.80
CA LYS A 300 -13.47 1.64 18.62
C LYS A 300 -12.20 2.37 18.22
N HIS A 301 -12.16 3.67 18.44
CA HIS A 301 -10.95 4.51 18.32
C HIS A 301 -10.27 4.43 16.94
N GLN A 302 -11.06 4.41 15.89
CA GLN A 302 -10.58 4.23 14.52
C GLN A 302 -10.21 5.57 13.89
N LEU A 303 -9.02 5.64 13.29
CA LEU A 303 -8.68 6.73 12.38
C LEU A 303 -9.09 6.31 10.96
N MET A 304 -10.03 7.04 10.35
CA MET A 304 -10.49 6.75 8.99
C MET A 304 -10.01 7.83 8.01
N ARG A 305 -9.81 7.41 6.76
CA ARG A 305 -9.61 8.36 5.66
C ARG A 305 -10.95 8.92 5.20
N VAL A 306 -10.94 10.14 4.69
CA VAL A 306 -12.12 10.75 4.07
C VAL A 306 -11.77 11.18 2.65
N LEU A 307 -12.42 10.58 1.66
CA LEU A 307 -12.26 10.98 0.26
C LEU A 307 -13.50 10.62 -0.56
N PRO A 308 -13.77 11.37 -1.64
CA PRO A 308 -14.91 11.09 -2.50
C PRO A 308 -14.74 9.74 -3.23
N LEU A 309 -15.80 8.93 -3.22
CA LEU A 309 -15.94 7.70 -4.01
C LEU A 309 -16.79 7.97 -5.28
N SER A 310 -16.60 9.14 -5.89
CA SER A 310 -17.42 9.61 -7.00
C SER A 310 -17.49 8.61 -8.15
N GLY A 311 -18.72 8.33 -8.61
CA GLY A 311 -18.95 7.44 -9.75
C GLY A 311 -19.15 5.97 -9.39
N LEU A 312 -18.72 5.53 -8.21
CA LEU A 312 -18.91 4.14 -7.77
C LEU A 312 -20.40 3.82 -7.59
N GLU A 313 -21.14 4.71 -6.92
CA GLU A 313 -22.59 4.53 -6.73
C GLU A 313 -23.34 4.46 -8.07
N GLN A 314 -22.98 5.32 -9.03
CA GLN A 314 -23.56 5.28 -10.37
C GLN A 314 -23.19 4.01 -11.13
N ALA A 315 -21.94 3.54 -10.98
CA ALA A 315 -21.44 2.36 -11.67
C ALA A 315 -22.02 1.05 -11.12
N ASP A 316 -22.34 1.01 -9.82
CA ASP A 316 -22.89 -0.18 -9.18
C ASP A 316 -24.41 -0.12 -9.03
N GLY A 317 -25.02 1.06 -9.16
CA GLY A 317 -26.44 1.28 -8.88
C GLY A 317 -26.78 1.11 -7.40
N HIS A 318 -25.80 1.31 -6.52
CA HIS A 318 -25.89 1.03 -5.09
C HIS A 318 -25.13 2.08 -4.28
N GLN A 319 -25.74 2.59 -3.22
CA GLN A 319 -25.13 3.56 -2.33
C GLN A 319 -23.84 3.00 -1.70
N CYS A 320 -22.79 3.81 -1.67
CA CYS A 320 -21.53 3.48 -1.02
C CYS A 320 -21.08 4.66 -0.14
N ASP A 321 -21.34 4.55 1.16
CA ASP A 321 -21.07 5.58 2.16
C ASP A 321 -19.63 5.52 2.71
N GLY A 322 -18.94 4.40 2.50
CA GLY A 322 -17.59 4.18 2.99
C GLY A 322 -17.03 2.80 2.64
N LEU A 323 -15.81 2.53 3.10
CA LEU A 323 -15.14 1.24 2.97
C LEU A 323 -14.80 0.67 4.35
N LEU A 324 -14.94 -0.64 4.52
CA LEU A 324 -14.33 -1.42 5.60
C LEU A 324 -13.12 -2.16 5.01
N GLY A 325 -11.93 -1.78 5.45
CA GLY A 325 -10.69 -2.23 4.82
C GLY A 325 -9.73 -2.93 5.78
N HIS A 326 -8.44 -2.74 5.49
CA HIS A 326 -7.31 -3.37 6.18
C HIS A 326 -7.48 -3.49 7.71
N GLU A 327 -7.99 -2.45 8.36
CA GLU A 327 -8.18 -2.38 9.80
C GLU A 327 -9.07 -3.52 10.31
N LEU A 328 -10.16 -3.85 9.63
CA LEU A 328 -11.04 -4.97 10.00
C LEU A 328 -10.33 -6.31 9.79
N PHE A 329 -9.75 -6.53 8.61
CA PHE A 329 -9.05 -7.77 8.25
C PHE A 329 -7.81 -8.03 9.11
N LYS A 330 -7.20 -6.98 9.67
CA LYS A 330 -6.03 -7.12 10.54
C LYS A 330 -6.39 -7.57 11.96
N ARG A 331 -7.63 -7.34 12.38
CA ARG A 331 -8.17 -7.69 13.70
C ARG A 331 -8.81 -9.07 13.72
N LEU A 332 -9.52 -9.41 12.65
CA LEU A 332 -10.37 -10.59 12.60
C LEU A 332 -10.08 -11.41 11.35
N VAL A 333 -10.38 -12.71 11.46
CA VAL A 333 -10.56 -13.53 10.26
C VAL A 333 -11.91 -13.20 9.66
N VAL A 334 -11.89 -12.71 8.42
CA VAL A 334 -13.09 -12.31 7.69
C VAL A 334 -13.41 -13.39 6.67
N THR A 335 -14.54 -14.06 6.84
CA THR A 335 -15.03 -15.07 5.90
C THR A 335 -16.21 -14.51 5.12
N ILE A 336 -16.07 -14.41 3.79
CA ILE A 336 -17.12 -13.97 2.88
C ILE A 336 -17.72 -15.21 2.22
N ASP A 337 -19.00 -15.47 2.48
CA ASP A 337 -19.75 -16.56 1.87
C ASP A 337 -20.85 -16.01 0.96
N HIS A 338 -20.60 -16.06 -0.36
CA HIS A 338 -21.54 -15.60 -1.38
C HIS A 338 -22.76 -16.50 -1.53
N ALA A 339 -22.67 -17.79 -1.19
CA ALA A 339 -23.80 -18.70 -1.26
C ALA A 339 -24.81 -18.38 -0.16
N GLU A 340 -24.33 -18.19 1.06
CA GLU A 340 -25.16 -17.88 2.23
C GLU A 340 -25.45 -16.38 2.41
N ARG A 341 -24.81 -15.52 1.58
CA ARG A 341 -24.86 -14.05 1.68
C ARG A 341 -24.52 -13.54 3.09
N ARG A 342 -23.47 -14.09 3.67
CA ARG A 342 -23.00 -13.77 5.02
C ARG A 342 -21.51 -13.51 5.09
N VAL A 343 -21.15 -12.47 5.83
CA VAL A 343 -19.78 -12.25 6.31
C VAL A 343 -19.72 -12.75 7.75
N THR A 344 -18.82 -13.70 8.00
CA THR A 344 -18.50 -14.18 9.35
C THR A 344 -17.19 -13.55 9.79
N LEU A 345 -17.22 -12.91 10.95
CA LEU A 345 -16.11 -12.22 11.58
C LEU A 345 -15.71 -13.03 12.81
N THR A 346 -14.50 -13.59 12.83
CA THR A 346 -14.04 -14.51 13.88
C THR A 346 -12.71 -14.02 14.46
N ARG A 347 -12.53 -14.10 15.79
CA ARG A 347 -11.23 -13.84 16.40
C ARG A 347 -10.19 -14.83 15.85
N PRO A 348 -8.95 -14.40 15.57
CA PRO A 348 -7.98 -15.29 14.93
C PRO A 348 -7.67 -16.58 15.70
N ASP A 349 -7.68 -16.55 17.03
CA ASP A 349 -7.48 -17.71 17.90
C ASP A 349 -8.64 -18.70 17.89
N ALA A 350 -9.87 -18.25 17.59
CA ALA A 350 -11.06 -19.08 17.50
C ALA A 350 -11.30 -19.66 16.10
N PHE A 351 -10.67 -19.09 15.06
CA PHE A 351 -10.90 -19.50 13.68
C PHE A 351 -10.29 -20.87 13.34
N HIS A 352 -11.10 -21.71 12.70
CA HIS A 352 -10.69 -22.99 12.14
C HIS A 352 -11.07 -23.03 10.65
N PRO A 353 -10.10 -23.21 9.73
CA PRO A 353 -10.43 -23.26 8.31
C PRO A 353 -11.25 -24.52 7.98
N PRO A 354 -12.17 -24.47 7.00
CA PRO A 354 -12.89 -25.64 6.54
C PRO A 354 -11.92 -26.74 6.07
N ALA A 355 -12.19 -28.01 6.37
CA ALA A 355 -11.28 -29.12 6.10
C ALA A 355 -10.90 -29.27 4.60
N HIS A 356 -11.79 -28.89 3.70
CA HIS A 356 -11.59 -28.94 2.25
C HIS A 356 -11.20 -27.60 1.63
N ALA A 357 -10.90 -26.58 2.45
CA ALA A 357 -10.49 -25.29 1.94
C ALA A 357 -9.06 -25.36 1.38
N HIS A 358 -8.89 -24.86 0.16
CA HIS A 358 -7.59 -24.65 -0.44
C HIS A 358 -6.87 -23.50 0.27
N ARG A 359 -5.61 -23.70 0.66
CA ARG A 359 -4.84 -22.72 1.43
C ARG A 359 -3.85 -21.98 0.52
N LEU A 360 -3.99 -20.66 0.44
CA LEU A 360 -3.08 -19.77 -0.29
C LEU A 360 -2.25 -18.95 0.71
N PRO A 361 -0.91 -18.98 0.63
CA PRO A 361 -0.07 -18.06 1.38
C PRO A 361 -0.27 -16.61 0.91
N LEU A 362 -0.41 -15.69 1.85
CA LEU A 362 -0.45 -14.26 1.59
C LEU A 362 0.91 -13.62 1.84
N THR A 363 1.27 -12.70 0.95
CA THR A 363 2.28 -11.65 1.18
C THR A 363 1.59 -10.30 1.09
N PHE A 364 2.27 -9.21 1.44
CA PHE A 364 1.66 -7.89 1.48
C PHE A 364 2.48 -6.81 0.78
N TYR A 365 1.78 -5.95 0.05
CA TYR A 365 2.27 -4.67 -0.43
C TYR A 365 1.45 -3.56 0.24
N ALA A 366 2.10 -2.70 1.01
CA ALA A 366 1.44 -1.85 1.99
C ALA A 366 0.46 -2.68 2.85
N HIS A 367 -0.83 -2.41 2.73
CA HIS A 367 -1.90 -3.11 3.44
C HIS A 367 -2.59 -4.21 2.61
N ILE A 368 -2.22 -4.36 1.33
CA ILE A 368 -2.96 -5.12 0.33
C ILE A 368 -2.46 -6.58 0.27
N PRO A 369 -3.34 -7.59 0.44
CA PRO A 369 -2.97 -8.99 0.38
C PRO A 369 -2.61 -9.38 -1.05
N THR A 370 -1.54 -10.15 -1.19
CA THR A 370 -0.95 -10.57 -2.45
C THR A 370 -0.72 -12.07 -2.46
N VAL A 371 -1.11 -12.73 -3.56
CA VAL A 371 -0.91 -14.16 -3.81
C VAL A 371 -0.03 -14.37 -5.04
N ASN A 372 0.66 -15.50 -5.10
CA ASN A 372 1.27 -15.96 -6.35
C ASN A 372 0.23 -16.75 -7.15
N ALA A 373 0.13 -16.50 -8.46
CA ALA A 373 -0.71 -17.25 -9.38
C ALA A 373 -0.02 -17.34 -10.75
N MET A 374 -0.58 -18.15 -11.65
CA MET A 374 -0.08 -18.31 -13.02
C MET A 374 -1.22 -18.07 -14.01
N LEU A 375 -1.05 -17.11 -14.92
CA LEU A 375 -2.00 -16.80 -15.99
C LEU A 375 -1.52 -17.47 -17.29
N ASP A 376 -2.23 -18.51 -17.73
CA ASP A 376 -1.88 -19.47 -18.77
C ASP A 376 -0.55 -20.21 -18.56
N GLU A 377 0.57 -19.48 -18.50
CA GLU A 377 1.94 -19.96 -18.24
C GLU A 377 2.81 -18.83 -17.64
N LEU A 378 2.24 -17.66 -17.39
CA LEU A 378 2.94 -16.47 -16.93
C LEU A 378 2.81 -16.38 -15.41
N PRO A 379 3.89 -16.62 -14.64
CA PRO A 379 3.85 -16.46 -13.20
C PRO A 379 3.75 -14.98 -12.84
N GLY A 380 2.95 -14.68 -11.82
CA GLY A 380 2.75 -13.32 -11.36
C GLY A 380 2.33 -13.25 -9.90
N GLN A 381 2.60 -12.09 -9.29
CA GLN A 381 1.97 -11.70 -8.03
C GLN A 381 0.68 -10.95 -8.34
N PHE A 382 -0.40 -11.28 -7.63
CA PHE A 382 -1.70 -10.66 -7.81
C PHE A 382 -2.21 -10.14 -6.47
N TRP A 383 -2.67 -8.90 -6.46
CA TRP A 383 -3.45 -8.38 -5.34
C TRP A 383 -4.79 -9.11 -5.26
N VAL A 384 -5.25 -9.43 -4.06
CA VAL A 384 -6.59 -9.99 -3.84
C VAL A 384 -7.49 -8.87 -3.33
N ASP A 385 -8.51 -8.54 -4.11
CA ASP A 385 -9.21 -7.26 -3.99
C ASP A 385 -10.73 -7.45 -4.06
N THR A 386 -11.39 -7.49 -2.90
CA THR A 386 -12.85 -7.58 -2.83
C THR A 386 -13.55 -6.28 -3.23
N GLY A 387 -12.82 -5.15 -3.29
CA GLY A 387 -13.29 -3.87 -3.83
C GLY A 387 -13.16 -3.74 -5.34
N ASN A 388 -12.62 -4.76 -6.01
CA ASN A 388 -12.66 -4.87 -7.47
C ASN A 388 -13.74 -5.85 -7.92
N ARG A 389 -14.78 -5.37 -8.59
CA ARG A 389 -15.83 -6.23 -9.16
C ARG A 389 -15.41 -7.19 -10.28
N ASN A 390 -14.36 -6.86 -11.01
CA ASN A 390 -13.95 -7.60 -12.21
C ASN A 390 -13.30 -8.96 -11.86
N ALA A 391 -13.01 -9.80 -12.85
CA ALA A 391 -12.28 -11.05 -12.63
C ALA A 391 -10.79 -10.79 -12.41
N LEU A 392 -10.09 -10.31 -13.44
CA LEU A 392 -8.68 -9.94 -13.40
C LEU A 392 -8.47 -8.56 -13.99
N THR A 393 -7.81 -7.66 -13.25
CA THR A 393 -7.24 -6.44 -13.85
C THR A 393 -5.74 -6.58 -13.95
N LEU A 394 -5.20 -6.65 -15.17
CA LEU A 394 -3.76 -6.81 -15.38
C LEU A 394 -3.09 -5.45 -15.49
N TRP A 395 -2.00 -5.26 -14.77
CA TRP A 395 -1.34 -3.97 -14.69
C TRP A 395 -0.52 -3.66 -15.93
N ARG A 396 -0.44 -2.37 -16.24
CA ARG A 396 0.13 -1.90 -17.50
C ARG A 396 1.57 -2.40 -17.72
N PRO A 397 2.48 -2.39 -16.73
CA PRO A 397 3.83 -2.94 -16.91
C PRO A 397 3.85 -4.43 -17.25
N PHE A 398 2.98 -5.24 -16.63
CA PHE A 398 2.88 -6.67 -16.91
C PHE A 398 2.27 -6.95 -18.29
N VAL A 399 1.24 -6.18 -18.67
CA VAL A 399 0.63 -6.23 -20.01
C VAL A 399 1.67 -5.93 -21.09
N GLN A 400 2.46 -4.87 -20.92
CA GLN A 400 3.50 -4.49 -21.87
C GLN A 400 4.64 -5.51 -21.93
N ALA A 401 5.13 -5.97 -20.78
CA ALA A 401 6.25 -6.91 -20.70
C ALA A 401 5.97 -8.26 -21.40
N HIS A 402 4.70 -8.66 -21.48
CA HIS A 402 4.29 -9.93 -22.08
C HIS A 402 3.46 -9.79 -23.36
N GLY A 403 3.28 -8.57 -23.88
CA GLY A 403 2.49 -8.31 -25.10
C GLY A 403 1.04 -8.79 -24.99
N LEU A 404 0.40 -8.59 -23.84
CA LEU A 404 -0.89 -9.22 -23.52
C LEU A 404 -2.06 -8.66 -24.33
N ASP A 405 -1.97 -7.41 -24.80
CA ASP A 405 -2.95 -6.82 -25.71
C ASP A 405 -3.09 -7.68 -26.99
N ASP A 406 -1.96 -8.01 -27.63
CA ASP A 406 -1.93 -8.82 -28.85
C ASP A 406 -2.18 -10.31 -28.55
N ARG A 407 -1.57 -10.84 -27.48
CA ARG A 407 -1.69 -12.26 -27.10
C ARG A 407 -3.15 -12.69 -26.92
N TYR A 408 -3.98 -11.83 -26.35
CA TYR A 408 -5.38 -12.12 -26.06
C TYR A 408 -6.37 -11.44 -27.01
N GLY A 409 -5.88 -10.79 -28.07
CA GLY A 409 -6.74 -10.09 -29.03
C GLY A 409 -7.66 -9.08 -28.34
N ALA A 410 -7.09 -8.21 -27.49
CA ALA A 410 -7.84 -7.28 -26.67
C ALA A 410 -8.72 -6.36 -27.54
N GLY A 411 -9.94 -6.11 -27.07
CA GLY A 411 -10.92 -5.27 -27.78
C GLY A 411 -10.52 -3.79 -27.87
N ASP A 412 -11.46 -2.99 -28.37
CA ASP A 412 -11.33 -1.53 -28.39
C ASP A 412 -11.32 -0.95 -26.98
N GLU A 413 -10.72 0.25 -26.86
CA GLU A 413 -10.70 0.95 -25.59
C GLU A 413 -12.10 1.40 -25.17
N THR A 414 -12.44 1.13 -23.90
CA THR A 414 -13.72 1.45 -23.29
C THR A 414 -13.54 1.83 -21.82
N VAL A 415 -14.63 2.16 -21.13
CA VAL A 415 -14.66 2.26 -19.67
C VAL A 415 -14.80 0.85 -19.09
N ILE A 416 -13.77 0.41 -18.36
CA ILE A 416 -13.65 -0.95 -17.79
C ILE A 416 -13.94 -0.99 -16.28
N GLY A 417 -14.13 0.16 -15.65
CA GLY A 417 -14.40 0.25 -14.22
C GLY A 417 -14.49 1.69 -13.72
N TRP A 418 -14.70 1.83 -12.42
CA TRP A 418 -14.69 3.08 -11.68
C TRP A 418 -13.95 2.86 -10.35
N GLY A 419 -13.20 3.86 -9.91
CA GLY A 419 -12.49 3.82 -8.63
C GLY A 419 -12.23 5.22 -8.10
N VAL A 420 -11.43 5.32 -7.04
CA VAL A 420 -10.97 6.63 -6.54
C VAL A 420 -10.26 7.37 -7.67
N GLY A 421 -10.75 8.57 -7.99
CA GLY A 421 -10.30 9.34 -9.14
C GLY A 421 -11.19 9.27 -10.38
N GLY A 422 -12.29 8.50 -10.35
CA GLY A 422 -13.29 8.43 -11.42
C GLY A 422 -13.19 7.17 -12.28
N ALA A 423 -13.56 7.31 -13.56
CA ALA A 423 -13.60 6.21 -14.51
C ALA A 423 -12.20 5.61 -14.76
N VAL A 424 -12.17 4.31 -15.03
CA VAL A 424 -10.98 3.57 -15.46
C VAL A 424 -11.18 3.17 -16.92
N ARG A 425 -10.28 3.62 -17.79
CA ARG A 425 -10.28 3.27 -19.22
C ARG A 425 -9.29 2.16 -19.52
N GLY A 426 -9.64 1.31 -20.48
CA GLY A 426 -8.80 0.20 -20.89
C GLY A 426 -9.49 -0.71 -21.87
N ARG A 427 -8.93 -1.90 -22.05
CA ARG A 427 -9.44 -2.91 -22.98
C ARG A 427 -9.93 -4.13 -22.21
N ILE A 428 -10.79 -4.91 -22.85
CA ILE A 428 -11.28 -6.19 -22.33
C ILE A 428 -10.72 -7.31 -23.20
N ALA A 429 -10.31 -8.40 -22.56
CA ALA A 429 -9.84 -9.61 -23.22
C ALA A 429 -10.24 -10.85 -22.40
N CYS A 430 -9.86 -12.03 -22.86
CA CYS A 430 -10.04 -13.29 -22.14
C CYS A 430 -8.73 -14.09 -22.18
N ALA A 431 -8.29 -14.61 -21.03
CA ALA A 431 -7.18 -15.56 -20.98
C ALA A 431 -7.68 -17.00 -21.14
N GLY A 432 -6.79 -17.98 -21.30
CA GLY A 432 -7.18 -19.38 -21.27
C GLY A 432 -7.52 -19.85 -19.86
N ARG A 433 -6.65 -19.59 -18.89
CA ARG A 433 -6.82 -20.02 -17.49
C ARG A 433 -6.00 -19.20 -16.50
N LEU A 434 -6.50 -19.12 -15.27
CA LEU A 434 -5.75 -18.70 -14.09
C LEU A 434 -5.59 -19.89 -13.16
N ASP A 435 -4.35 -20.26 -12.85
CA ASP A 435 -3.99 -21.21 -11.80
C ASP A 435 -3.65 -20.46 -10.51
N LEU A 436 -4.54 -20.60 -9.52
CA LEU A 436 -4.41 -20.04 -8.19
C LEU A 436 -4.02 -21.14 -7.19
N GLY A 437 -2.73 -21.51 -7.19
CA GLY A 437 -2.18 -22.50 -6.25
C GLY A 437 -2.67 -23.94 -6.48
N GLY A 438 -3.21 -24.24 -7.65
CA GLY A 438 -3.85 -25.51 -8.02
C GLY A 438 -5.36 -25.39 -8.19
N LEU A 439 -5.97 -24.26 -7.84
CA LEU A 439 -7.34 -23.94 -8.20
C LEU A 439 -7.39 -23.30 -9.59
N ILE A 440 -8.05 -23.97 -10.53
CA ILE A 440 -8.13 -23.51 -11.92
C ILE A 440 -9.41 -22.71 -12.13
N VAL A 441 -9.25 -21.50 -12.67
CA VAL A 441 -10.33 -20.69 -13.22
C VAL A 441 -10.14 -20.65 -14.73
N GLU A 442 -11.00 -21.37 -15.46
CA GLU A 442 -11.00 -21.36 -16.92
C GLU A 442 -11.60 -20.06 -17.47
N GLU A 443 -11.03 -19.61 -18.58
CA GLU A 443 -11.47 -18.47 -19.38
C GLU A 443 -11.81 -17.20 -18.57
N PRO A 444 -10.90 -16.72 -17.68
CA PRO A 444 -11.19 -15.53 -16.89
C PRO A 444 -11.17 -14.28 -17.79
N LEU A 445 -12.17 -13.41 -17.61
CA LEU A 445 -12.19 -12.09 -18.21
C LEU A 445 -11.02 -11.24 -17.69
N LEU A 446 -10.40 -10.51 -18.61
CA LEU A 446 -9.31 -9.59 -18.32
C LEU A 446 -9.79 -8.17 -18.58
N THR A 447 -9.47 -7.26 -17.66
CA THR A 447 -9.47 -5.83 -17.90
C THR A 447 -8.04 -5.33 -17.92
N LEU A 448 -7.67 -4.62 -18.99
CA LEU A 448 -6.32 -4.13 -19.27
C LEU A 448 -6.33 -2.60 -19.25
N PRO A 449 -6.04 -1.93 -18.13
CA PRO A 449 -6.07 -0.48 -18.04
C PRO A 449 -5.05 0.17 -18.96
N SER A 450 -5.44 1.29 -19.58
CA SER A 450 -4.56 2.09 -20.44
C SER A 450 -3.69 3.07 -19.66
N ALA A 451 -4.03 3.35 -18.39
CA ALA A 451 -3.36 4.38 -17.60
C ALA A 451 -1.90 4.00 -17.27
N ASP A 452 -0.99 4.93 -17.54
CA ASP A 452 0.45 4.78 -17.24
C ASP A 452 0.84 5.27 -15.84
N SER A 453 -0.14 5.67 -15.01
CA SER A 453 0.11 6.13 -13.63
C SER A 453 -0.98 5.67 -12.67
N GLY A 454 -0.66 5.66 -11.37
CA GLY A 454 -1.56 5.18 -10.31
C GLY A 454 -1.30 3.70 -9.96
N PRO A 455 -2.14 3.09 -9.10
CA PRO A 455 -1.92 1.73 -8.60
C PRO A 455 -1.78 0.67 -9.71
N THR A 456 -2.45 0.86 -10.85
CA THR A 456 -2.40 -0.04 -12.01
C THR A 456 -1.10 0.05 -12.83
N ALA A 457 -0.24 1.02 -12.52
CA ALA A 457 1.08 1.21 -13.13
C ALA A 457 2.24 0.75 -12.22
N THR A 458 1.94 0.15 -11.08
CA THR A 458 2.94 -0.36 -10.13
C THR A 458 3.77 -1.48 -10.76
N GLN A 459 5.08 -1.45 -10.54
CA GLN A 459 6.00 -2.48 -11.02
C GLN A 459 6.01 -3.71 -10.10
N GLY A 460 6.39 -4.87 -10.64
CA GLY A 460 6.67 -6.08 -9.84
C GLY A 460 5.43 -6.87 -9.40
N VAL A 461 4.27 -6.61 -9.98
CA VAL A 461 3.01 -7.32 -9.72
C VAL A 461 2.26 -7.39 -11.06
N ALA A 462 1.57 -8.51 -11.28
CA ALA A 462 0.90 -8.81 -12.54
C ALA A 462 -0.48 -8.15 -12.65
N GLY A 463 -1.21 -8.03 -11.55
CA GLY A 463 -2.56 -7.48 -11.55
C GLY A 463 -3.28 -7.63 -10.21
N ASN A 464 -4.61 -7.53 -10.27
CA ASN A 464 -5.49 -7.88 -9.15
C ASN A 464 -6.51 -8.97 -9.55
N ILE A 465 -6.92 -9.76 -8.56
CA ILE A 465 -8.00 -10.75 -8.61
C ILE A 465 -9.19 -10.16 -7.87
N GLY A 466 -10.33 -10.09 -8.55
CA GLY A 466 -11.54 -9.45 -8.03
C GLY A 466 -12.74 -10.39 -7.85
N GLY A 467 -13.88 -9.77 -7.57
CA GLY A 467 -15.13 -10.38 -7.15
C GLY A 467 -15.71 -11.42 -8.10
N ASP A 468 -15.48 -11.33 -9.41
CA ASP A 468 -15.99 -12.35 -10.35
C ASP A 468 -15.34 -13.72 -10.15
N ILE A 469 -14.08 -13.74 -9.70
CA ILE A 469 -13.37 -14.96 -9.30
C ILE A 469 -13.70 -15.31 -7.86
N LEU A 470 -13.60 -14.33 -6.94
CA LEU A 470 -13.73 -14.57 -5.51
C LEU A 470 -15.11 -15.11 -5.12
N ARG A 471 -16.18 -14.67 -5.80
CA ARG A 471 -17.57 -15.12 -5.54
C ARG A 471 -17.81 -16.61 -5.75
N ARG A 472 -16.89 -17.32 -6.43
CA ARG A 472 -16.97 -18.77 -6.66
C ARG A 472 -16.64 -19.59 -5.40
N TYR A 473 -16.10 -18.94 -4.38
CA TYR A 473 -15.62 -19.57 -3.16
C TYR A 473 -16.19 -18.88 -1.92
N SER A 474 -16.24 -19.63 -0.82
CA SER A 474 -16.23 -19.04 0.52
C SER A 474 -14.77 -18.69 0.84
N CYS A 475 -14.51 -17.39 0.97
CA CYS A 475 -13.17 -16.81 1.11
C CYS A 475 -12.92 -16.39 2.56
N SER A 476 -11.99 -17.05 3.27
CA SER A 476 -11.55 -16.62 4.60
C SER A 476 -10.17 -15.96 4.53
N PHE A 477 -10.08 -14.71 4.98
CA PHE A 477 -8.85 -13.94 5.04
C PHE A 477 -8.31 -13.94 6.46
N ASP A 478 -7.19 -14.63 6.70
CA ASP A 478 -6.48 -14.68 7.98
C ASP A 478 -5.14 -13.96 7.87
N TYR A 479 -5.14 -12.64 8.10
CA TYR A 479 -3.93 -11.82 8.04
C TYR A 479 -2.98 -12.11 9.21
N SER A 480 -3.47 -12.66 10.31
CA SER A 480 -2.64 -13.02 11.46
C SER A 480 -1.70 -14.19 11.14
N ARG A 481 -2.20 -15.16 10.36
CA ARG A 481 -1.44 -16.33 9.87
C ARG A 481 -0.92 -16.16 8.44
N ARG A 482 -1.18 -15.01 7.81
CA ARG A 482 -0.81 -14.68 6.42
C ARG A 482 -1.32 -15.73 5.44
N THR A 483 -2.60 -16.06 5.53
CA THR A 483 -3.24 -17.09 4.74
C THR A 483 -4.62 -16.68 4.29
N MET A 484 -4.96 -17.09 3.07
CA MET A 484 -6.32 -17.07 2.56
C MET A 484 -6.77 -18.52 2.37
N HIS A 485 -8.01 -18.81 2.77
CA HIS A 485 -8.63 -20.12 2.59
C HIS A 485 -9.80 -20.00 1.61
N LEU A 486 -9.82 -20.87 0.60
CA LEU A 486 -10.84 -20.91 -0.44
C LEU A 486 -11.58 -22.25 -0.38
N ALA A 487 -12.82 -22.24 0.06
CA ALA A 487 -13.69 -23.41 0.00
C ALA A 487 -14.66 -23.29 -1.18
N SER A 488 -14.64 -24.24 -2.11
CA SER A 488 -15.59 -24.26 -3.24
C SER A 488 -17.03 -24.32 -2.73
N ILE A 489 -17.88 -23.47 -3.30
CA ILE A 489 -19.31 -23.43 -2.98
C ILE A 489 -20.03 -24.66 -3.57
N GLU A 490 -19.65 -25.11 -4.77
CA GLU A 490 -20.28 -26.25 -5.46
C GLU A 490 -20.08 -27.57 -4.72
N LEU A 491 -18.97 -27.74 -4.00
CA LEU A 491 -18.72 -28.95 -3.23
C LEU A 491 -19.61 -29.07 -1.97
N ARG A 492 -20.21 -27.96 -1.49
CA ARG A 492 -21.09 -27.96 -0.31
C ARG A 492 -22.50 -28.46 -0.60
N THR A 493 -23.01 -28.30 -1.82
CA THR A 493 -24.37 -28.75 -2.20
C THR A 493 -24.43 -30.26 -2.47
N SER A 494 -23.28 -30.91 -2.69
CA SER A 494 -23.18 -32.36 -2.93
C SER A 494 -23.24 -33.24 -1.67
N SER A 495 -23.23 -32.65 -0.47
CA SER A 495 -23.20 -33.36 0.81
C SER A 495 -24.54 -33.39 1.58
N LEU A 496 -25.66 -33.04 0.95
CA LEU A 496 -26.97 -33.33 1.53
C LEU A 496 -27.30 -34.82 1.31
N PRO A 497 -27.51 -35.63 2.37
CA PRO A 497 -27.94 -37.01 2.19
C PRO A 497 -29.34 -37.04 1.57
N SER A 498 -29.46 -37.86 0.52
CA SER A 498 -30.70 -38.16 -0.22
C SER A 498 -31.83 -38.69 0.65
#